data_AF-S9UZT3-F1
#
_entry.id   AF-S9UZT3-F1
#
_cell.length_a   1.000
_cell.length_b   1.000
_cell.length_c   1.000
_cell.angle_alpha   90.00
_cell.angle_beta   90.00
_cell.angle_gamma   90.00
#
_symmetry.space_group_name_H-M   'P 1'
#
loop_
_entity.id
_entity.type
_entity.pdbx_description
1 polymer ?
#
loop_
_entity_poly.entity_id
_entity_poly.type
_entity_poly.pdbx_seq_one_letter_code
_entity_poly.pdbx_strand_id
1 'polypeptide(L)' 'MCPGLTSEGGAICPDTEEGDVVAVYIEGKEHAVAVGMMLMSSDDIARVNKGPCIENVHHLGDGLWMNPVLSASKLSV' A
#
# COMPACT_ATOMS: atom_id res chain seq x y z
N MET A 1 -6.42 2.18 5.64
CA MET A 1 -7.54 1.96 6.58
C MET A 1 -8.40 0.83 6.03
N CYS A 2 -8.90 -0.07 6.88
CA CYS A 2 -9.64 -1.26 6.43
C CYS A 2 -10.85 -0.92 5.52
N PRO A 3 -11.68 0.10 5.85
CA PRO A 3 -12.86 0.42 5.02
C PRO A 3 -12.57 0.78 3.57
N GLY A 4 -11.37 1.28 3.27
CA GLY A 4 -10.98 1.55 1.88
C GLY A 4 -10.82 0.26 1.06
N LEU A 5 -10.27 -0.78 1.68
CA LEU A 5 -10.00 -2.07 1.03
C LEU A 5 -11.24 -2.96 0.91
N THR A 6 -12.25 -2.76 1.78
CA THR A 6 -13.51 -3.53 1.77
C THR A 6 -14.67 -2.78 1.11
N SER A 7 -14.42 -1.60 0.53
CA SER A 7 -15.43 -0.84 -0.22
C SER A 7 -15.72 -1.48 -1.57
N GLU A 8 -16.76 -1.01 -2.29
CA GLU A 8 -17.15 -1.57 -3.60
C GLU A 8 -16.00 -1.58 -4.64
N GLY A 9 -15.13 -0.57 -4.62
CA GLY A 9 -13.92 -0.49 -5.46
C GLY A 9 -12.63 -0.98 -4.79
N GLY A 10 -12.73 -1.45 -3.55
CA GLY A 10 -11.61 -1.97 -2.77
C GLY A 10 -11.37 -3.45 -3.04
N ALA A 11 -10.10 -3.86 -2.98
CA ALA A 11 -9.71 -5.26 -3.02
C ALA A 11 -8.62 -5.55 -1.99
N ILE A 12 -8.68 -6.73 -1.37
CA ILE A 12 -7.66 -7.24 -0.45
C ILE A 12 -6.97 -8.40 -1.16
N CYS A 13 -5.63 -8.42 -1.13
CA CYS A 13 -4.88 -9.57 -1.60
C CYS A 13 -5.12 -10.74 -0.62
N PRO A 14 -5.61 -11.90 -1.10
CA PRO A 14 -5.80 -13.06 -0.23
C PRO A 14 -4.44 -13.57 0.29
N ASP A 15 -4.48 -14.34 1.38
CA ASP A 15 -3.33 -15.02 1.97
C ASP A 15 -2.17 -14.09 2.35
N THR A 16 -2.50 -12.90 2.87
CA THR A 16 -1.50 -11.95 3.41
C THR A 16 -1.61 -11.86 4.93
N GLU A 17 -0.48 -11.90 5.62
CA GLU A 17 -0.39 -11.95 7.07
C GLU A 17 0.14 -10.63 7.67
N GLU A 18 0.00 -10.45 8.98
CA GLU A 18 0.63 -9.33 9.69
C GLU A 18 2.15 -9.34 9.49
N GLY A 19 2.73 -8.18 9.18
CA GLY A 19 4.15 -8.02 8.89
C GLY A 19 4.54 -8.22 7.42
N ASP A 20 3.64 -8.74 6.57
CA ASP A 20 3.93 -8.88 5.14
C ASP A 20 4.07 -7.51 4.47
N VAL A 21 5.04 -7.42 3.55
CA VAL A 21 5.23 -6.22 2.71
C VAL A 21 4.29 -6.31 1.51
N VAL A 22 3.52 -5.26 1.29
CA VAL A 22 2.50 -5.20 0.24
C VAL A 22 2.67 -3.95 -0.63
N ALA A 23 2.33 -4.11 -1.91
CA ALA A 23 2.18 -2.98 -2.84
C ALA A 23 0.73 -2.50 -2.83
N VAL A 24 0.53 -1.18 -2.76
CA VAL A 24 -0.79 -0.55 -2.72
C VAL A 24 -1.10 0.04 -4.09
N TYR A 25 -2.23 -0.39 -4.64
CA TYR A 25 -2.77 0.08 -5.92
C TYR A 25 -4.03 0.91 -5.71
N ILE A 26 -4.35 1.74 -6.69
CA ILE A 26 -5.61 2.49 -6.75
C ILE A 26 -6.33 2.19 -8.05
N GLU A 27 -7.65 2.29 -8.02
CA GLU A 27 -8.50 1.98 -9.17
C GLU A 27 -8.08 2.77 -10.42
N GLY A 28 -7.98 2.06 -11.56
CA GLY A 28 -7.63 2.65 -12.84
C GLY A 28 -6.15 3.05 -13.00
N LYS A 29 -5.26 2.65 -12.08
CA LYS A 29 -3.80 2.82 -12.24
C LYS A 29 -3.09 1.48 -12.35
N GLU A 30 -2.19 1.40 -13.32
CA GLU A 30 -1.39 0.20 -13.58
C GLU A 30 -0.27 0.00 -12.54
N HIS A 31 0.34 1.08 -12.07
CA HIS A 31 1.48 1.04 -11.16
C HIS A 31 1.08 1.29 -9.71
N ALA A 32 1.78 0.64 -8.79
CA ALA A 32 1.60 0.86 -7.35
C ALA A 32 1.89 2.31 -6.98
N VAL A 33 1.09 2.85 -6.05
CA VAL A 33 1.24 4.22 -5.54
C VAL A 33 1.92 4.26 -4.17
N ALA A 34 2.03 3.11 -3.50
CA ALA A 34 2.74 2.99 -2.24
C ALA A 34 3.22 1.55 -2.00
N VAL A 35 4.17 1.43 -1.08
CA VAL A 35 4.58 0.19 -0.42
C VAL A 35 4.24 0.34 1.06
N GLY A 36 3.66 -0.71 1.63
CA GLY A 36 3.28 -0.74 3.03
C GLY A 36 3.56 -2.08 3.68
N MET A 37 3.34 -2.14 4.98
CA MET A 37 3.43 -3.35 5.77
C MET A 37 2.07 -3.64 6.40
N MET A 38 1.63 -4.89 6.34
CA MET A 38 0.37 -5.34 6.91
C MET A 38 0.40 -5.21 8.44
N LEU A 39 -0.65 -4.64 9.04
CA LEU A 39 -0.82 -4.50 10.49
C LEU A 39 -1.77 -5.57 11.07
N MET A 40 -2.37 -6.39 10.21
CA MET A 40 -3.25 -7.51 10.51
C MET A 40 -3.40 -8.36 9.23
N SER A 41 -3.89 -9.60 9.32
CA SER A 41 -4.08 -10.47 8.16
C SER A 41 -5.20 -10.01 7.22
N SER A 42 -5.21 -10.48 5.97
CA SER A 42 -6.26 -10.19 4.99
C SER A 42 -7.67 -10.52 5.51
N ASP A 43 -7.79 -11.62 6.25
CA ASP A 43 -9.05 -12.07 6.86
C ASP A 43 -9.52 -11.10 7.94
N ASP A 44 -8.59 -10.60 8.76
CA ASP A 44 -8.88 -9.62 9.79
C ASP A 44 -9.28 -8.26 9.22
N ILE A 45 -8.66 -7.83 8.11
CA ILE A 45 -9.06 -6.60 7.42
C ILE A 45 -10.53 -6.68 7.00
N ALA A 46 -10.93 -7.80 6.38
CA ALA A 46 -12.30 -8.02 5.92
C ALA A 46 -13.29 -8.15 7.08
N ARG A 47 -12.90 -8.86 8.16
CA ARG A 47 -13.75 -9.15 9.32
C ARG A 47 -13.94 -7.95 10.23
N VAL A 48 -12.86 -7.26 10.60
CA VAL A 48 -12.88 -6.14 11.54
C VAL A 48 -13.39 -4.88 10.87
N ASN A 49 -12.98 -4.65 9.62
CA ASN A 49 -13.38 -3.51 8.80
C ASN A 49 -13.35 -2.15 9.53
N LYS A 50 -12.31 -1.93 10.35
CA LYS A 50 -12.14 -0.71 11.13
C LYS A 50 -10.67 -0.45 11.44
N GLY A 51 -10.27 0.81 11.38
CA GLY A 51 -8.93 1.24 11.79
C GLY A 51 -7.87 1.11 10.68
N PRO A 52 -6.59 1.33 11.04
CA PRO A 52 -5.47 1.12 10.13
C PRO A 52 -5.21 -0.38 9.93
N CYS A 53 -4.94 -0.78 8.70
CA CYS A 53 -4.64 -2.17 8.31
C CYS A 53 -3.30 -2.33 7.60
N ILE A 54 -2.78 -1.25 7.03
CA ILE A 54 -1.51 -1.19 6.32
C ILE A 54 -0.79 0.04 6.83
N GLU A 55 0.41 -0.14 7.36
CA GLU A 55 1.34 0.94 7.65
C GLU A 55 1.99 1.41 6.34
N ASN A 56 2.00 2.72 6.11
CA ASN A 56 2.63 3.29 4.93
C ASN A 56 4.15 3.39 5.16
N VAL A 57 4.94 2.70 4.33
CA VAL A 57 6.41 2.72 4.42
C VAL A 57 7.00 3.68 3.39
N HIS A 58 6.48 3.64 2.16
CA HIS A 58 6.91 4.51 1.06
C HIS A 58 5.72 4.82 0.15
N HIS A 59 5.63 6.04 -0.38
CA HIS A 59 4.58 6.40 -1.33
C HIS A 59 5.03 7.38 -2.42
N LEU A 60 4.25 7.41 -3.50
CA LEU A 60 4.43 8.32 -4.61
C LEU A 60 4.46 9.78 -4.12
N GLY A 61 5.57 10.47 -4.39
CA GLY A 61 5.75 11.87 -4.02
C GLY A 61 6.33 12.10 -2.62
N ASP A 62 6.65 11.05 -1.86
CA ASP A 62 7.33 11.21 -0.58
C ASP A 62 8.80 11.66 -0.73
N GLY A 63 9.49 11.83 0.39
CA GLY A 63 10.88 12.31 0.41
C GLY A 63 11.86 11.38 -0.32
N LEU A 64 11.64 10.07 -0.30
CA LEU A 64 12.48 9.11 -1.02
C LEU A 64 12.15 9.14 -2.52
N TRP A 65 10.86 9.23 -2.87
CA TRP A 65 10.40 9.33 -4.26
C TRP A 65 10.94 10.59 -4.94
N MET A 66 10.88 11.72 -4.25
CA MET A 66 11.33 13.03 -4.74
C MET A 66 12.82 13.26 -4.55
N ASN A 67 13.55 12.31 -3.95
CA ASN A 67 14.97 12.48 -3.65
C ASN A 67 15.77 12.64 -4.97
N PRO A 68 16.49 13.75 -5.17
CA PRO A 68 17.19 14.01 -6.43
C PRO A 68 18.39 13.09 -6.68
N VAL A 69 18.90 12.43 -5.63
CA VAL A 69 20.08 11.57 -5.68
C VAL A 69 19.69 10.09 -5.69
N LEU A 70 18.72 9.71 -4.86
CA LEU A 70 18.34 8.32 -4.63
C LEU A 70 17.19 7.85 -5.53
N SER A 71 16.36 8.76 -6.03
CA SER A 71 15.24 8.40 -6.91
C SER A 71 15.74 8.09 -8.32
N ALA A 72 15.42 6.90 -8.81
CA ALA A 72 15.74 6.49 -10.18
C ALA A 72 15.12 7.42 -11.24
N SER A 73 14.01 8.09 -10.92
CA SER A 73 13.37 9.08 -11.81
C SER A 73 14.22 10.32 -12.11
N LYS A 74 15.27 10.56 -11.31
CA LYS A 74 16.22 11.67 -11.45
C LYS A 74 17.63 11.21 -11.80
N LEU A 75 17.86 9.90 -11.88
CA LEU A 75 19.08 9.35 -12.46
C LEU A 75 18.98 9.51 -13.98
N SER A 76 19.65 10.54 -14.50
CA SER A 76 19.92 10.66 -15.94
C SER A 76 20.84 9.51 -16.35
N VAL A 77 20.24 8.43 -16.85
CA VAL A 77 20.88 7.39 -17.67
C VAL A 77 21.16 7.92 -19.07
#